data_AF-A0A7C5FNN0-F1
#
_entry.id   AF-A0A7C5FNN0-F1
#
_cell.length_a   1.000
_cell.length_b   1.000
_cell.length_c   1.000
_cell.angle_alpha   90.00
_cell.angle_beta   90.00
_cell.angle_gamma   90.00
#
_symmetry.space_group_name_H-M   'P 1'
#
loop_
_entity.id
_entity.type
_entity.pdbx_description
1 polymer ?
#
loop_
_entity_poly.entity_id
_entity_poly.type
_entity_poly.pdbx_seq_one_letter_code
_entity_poly.pdbx_strand_id
1 'polypeptide(L)' 'RSVYECGFEPFEDAHMKFDVRYYLVAILFIIFDLEIAFLFPWAIVLDEIGVFGLLAMFIFLGILVVGFIYEWKKGALEWE' A
#
# COMPACT_ATOMS: atom_id res chain seq x y z
N ARG A 1 12.38 11.84 -35.36
CA ARG A 1 12.46 12.14 -33.90
C ARG A 1 12.61 10.80 -33.20
N SER A 2 13.85 10.33 -33.10
CA SER A 2 14.25 9.08 -32.44
C SER A 2 14.21 9.27 -30.92
N VAL A 3 14.02 8.18 -30.19
CA VAL A 3 13.63 8.25 -28.77
C VAL A 3 14.80 8.50 -27.84
N TYR A 4 16.05 8.26 -28.23
CA TYR A 4 17.24 8.91 -27.65
C TYR A 4 18.40 8.67 -28.63
N GLU A 5 19.28 9.65 -28.78
CA GLU A 5 20.29 9.75 -29.84
C GLU A 5 21.47 8.77 -29.66
N CYS A 6 21.19 7.48 -29.78
CA CYS A 6 22.19 6.48 -30.12
C CYS A 6 21.59 5.66 -31.26
N GLY A 7 22.18 5.76 -32.46
CA GLY A 7 21.63 5.35 -33.75
C GLY A 7 21.43 3.84 -33.97
N PHE A 8 21.06 3.09 -32.93
CA PHE A 8 20.69 1.69 -32.98
C PHE A 8 19.17 1.55 -32.77
N GLU A 9 18.53 0.73 -33.59
CA GLU A 9 17.17 0.29 -33.34
C GLU A 9 17.11 -0.44 -31.99
N PRO A 10 16.05 -0.26 -31.17
CA PRO A 10 15.99 -0.92 -29.87
C PRO A 10 15.98 -2.44 -30.07
N PHE A 11 17.08 -3.10 -29.70
CA PHE A 11 17.29 -4.55 -29.89
C PHE A 11 16.68 -5.41 -28.77
N GLU A 12 15.93 -4.82 -27.84
CA GLU A 12 15.31 -5.55 -26.74
C GLU A 12 13.84 -5.16 -26.53
N ASP A 13 13.08 -6.15 -26.09
CA ASP A 13 11.67 -6.07 -25.76
C ASP A 13 11.43 -5.00 -24.69
N ALA A 14 10.53 -4.03 -24.93
CA ALA A 14 10.23 -2.94 -23.99
C ALA A 14 9.54 -3.42 -22.69
N HIS A 15 9.23 -4.71 -22.62
CA HIS A 15 8.57 -5.36 -21.50
C HIS A 15 9.61 -5.81 -20.46
N MET A 16 10.06 -4.86 -19.63
CA MET A 16 10.83 -5.22 -18.43
C MET A 16 9.98 -6.10 -17.51
N LYS A 17 10.56 -7.19 -16.98
CA LYS A 17 9.94 -7.98 -15.93
C LYS A 17 9.88 -7.13 -14.66
N PHE A 18 8.77 -6.42 -14.49
CA PHE A 18 8.52 -5.66 -13.27
C PHE A 18 8.43 -6.62 -12.10
N ASP A 19 9.11 -6.25 -11.03
CA ASP A 19 9.12 -7.04 -9.83
C ASP A 19 7.75 -7.00 -9.13
N VAL A 20 7.28 -8.15 -8.63
CA VAL A 20 6.01 -8.26 -7.89
C VAL A 20 6.00 -7.36 -6.65
N ARG A 21 7.18 -7.01 -6.13
CA ARG A 21 7.37 -6.05 -5.02
C ARG A 21 6.64 -4.72 -5.22
N TYR A 22 6.66 -4.16 -6.44
CA TYR A 22 5.99 -2.88 -6.72
C TYR A 22 4.45 -2.97 -6.59
N TYR A 23 3.88 -4.13 -6.96
CA TYR A 23 2.45 -4.37 -6.80
C TYR A 23 2.05 -4.52 -5.34
N LEU A 24 2.86 -5.18 -4.52
CA LEU A 24 2.59 -5.33 -3.08
C LEU A 24 2.55 -3.98 -2.38
N VAL A 25 3.54 -3.11 -2.64
CA VAL A 25 3.56 -1.73 -2.11
C VAL A 25 2.34 -0.93 -2.57
N ALA A 26 1.94 -1.05 -3.84
CA ALA A 26 0.76 -0.37 -4.36
C ALA A 26 -0.54 -0.84 -3.70
N ILE A 27 -0.71 -2.15 -3.51
CA ILE A 27 -1.90 -2.71 -2.84
C ILE A 27 -1.94 -2.28 -1.38
N LEU A 28 -0.81 -2.35 -0.66
CA LEU A 28 -0.71 -1.88 0.72
C LEU A 28 -1.07 -0.39 0.83
N PHE A 29 -0.55 0.44 -0.06
CA PHE A 29 -0.88 1.86 -0.10
C PHE A 29 -2.38 2.11 -0.31
N ILE A 30 -3.01 1.37 -1.24
CA ILE A 30 -4.45 1.49 -1.49
C ILE A 30 -5.27 1.09 -0.25
N ILE A 31 -4.91 -0.01 0.41
CA ILE A 31 -5.61 -0.47 1.62
C ILE A 31 -5.45 0.55 2.75
N PHE A 32 -4.23 1.05 2.96
CA PHE A 32 -3.95 2.04 3.98
C PHE A 32 -4.68 3.37 3.74
N ASP A 33 -4.74 3.85 2.51
CA ASP A 33 -5.48 5.05 2.14
C ASP A 33 -6.99 4.88 2.39
N LEU A 34 -7.53 3.71 2.04
CA LEU A 34 -8.92 3.34 2.30
C LEU A 34 -9.22 3.27 3.80
N GLU A 35 -8.31 2.75 4.62
CA GLU A 35 -8.48 2.77 6.09
C GLU A 35 -8.49 4.18 6.67
N ILE A 36 -7.62 5.08 6.19
CA ILE A 36 -7.65 6.49 6.59
C ILE A 36 -8.97 7.14 6.18
N ALA A 37 -9.50 6.83 5.00
CA ALA A 37 -10.81 7.31 4.58
C ALA A 37 -11.93 6.89 5.55
N PHE A 38 -11.84 5.70 6.15
CA PHE A 38 -12.79 5.22 7.17
C PHE A 38 -12.57 5.83 8.57
N LEU A 39 -11.35 6.27 8.89
CA LEU A 39 -11.05 6.97 10.13
C LEU A 39 -11.78 8.33 10.23
N PHE A 40 -11.97 9.04 9.12
CA PHE A 40 -12.64 10.35 9.12
C PHE A 40 -14.09 10.32 9.64
N PRO A 41 -15.02 9.53 9.08
CA PRO A 41 -16.39 9.49 9.58
C PRO A 41 -16.45 8.96 11.01
N TRP A 42 -15.63 7.97 11.37
CA TRP A 42 -15.53 7.48 12.74
C TRP A 42 -15.10 8.58 13.73
N ALA A 43 -14.10 9.40 13.37
CA ALA A 43 -13.63 10.49 14.21
C ALA A 43 -14.71 11.57 14.41
N ILE A 44 -15.56 11.80 13.41
CA ILE A 44 -16.68 12.75 13.49
C ILE A 44 -17.77 12.24 14.44
N VAL A 45 -18.11 10.94 14.39
CA VAL A 45 -19.20 10.36 15.20
C VAL A 45 -18.74 9.79 16.54
N LEU A 46 -17.46 9.95 16.91
CA LEU A 46 -16.85 9.35 18.11
C LEU A 46 -17.64 9.60 19.40
N ASP A 47 -18.23 10.79 19.53
CA ASP A 47 -19.01 11.21 20.70
C ASP A 47 -20.31 10.39 20.88
N GLU A 48 -20.90 9.88 19.79
CA GLU A 48 -22.13 9.08 19.84
C GLU A 48 -21.87 7.59 20.07
N ILE A 49 -20.77 7.05 19.54
CA ILE A 49 -20.43 5.61 19.60
C ILE A 49 -19.76 5.21 20.93
N GLY A 50 -19.19 6.17 21.66
CA GLY A 50 -18.55 5.96 22.94
C GLY A 50 -17.42 4.91 22.92
N VAL A 51 -17.28 4.15 24.02
CA VAL A 51 -16.18 3.19 24.23
C VAL A 51 -16.21 2.04 23.21
N PHE A 52 -17.40 1.66 22.72
CA PHE A 52 -17.54 0.61 21.71
C PHE A 52 -16.89 1.02 20.38
N GLY A 53 -17.10 2.26 19.93
CA GLY A 53 -16.44 2.79 18.74
C GLY A 53 -14.92 2.85 18.89
N LEU A 54 -14.42 3.14 20.09
CA LEU A 54 -12.99 3.17 20.40
C LEU A 54 -12.35 1.77 20.27
N LEU A 55 -13.02 0.76 20.81
CA LEU A 55 -12.55 -0.64 20.75
C LEU A 55 -12.61 -1.19 19.31
N ALA A 56 -13.67 -0.87 18.58
CA ALA A 56 -13.81 -1.23 17.17
C ALA A 56 -12.68 -0.64 16.31
N MET A 57 -12.32 0.64 16.54
CA MET A 57 -11.22 1.29 15.81
C MET A 57 -9.85 0.71 16.18
N PHE A 58 -9.64 0.33 17.45
CA PHE A 58 -8.41 -0.34 17.87
C PHE A 58 -8.21 -1.69 17.17
N ILE A 59 -9.28 -2.46 17.02
CA ILE A 59 -9.25 -3.73 16.29
C ILE A 59 -8.98 -3.47 14.80
N PHE A 60 -9.64 -2.47 14.22
CA PHE A 60 -9.48 -2.10 12.81
C PHE A 60 -8.01 -1.76 12.49
N LEU A 61 -7.42 -0.83 13.23
CA LEU A 61 -6.00 -0.48 13.11
C LEU A 61 -5.07 -1.66 13.41
N GLY A 62 -5.43 -2.51 14.38
CA GLY A 62 -4.67 -3.70 14.73
C GLY A 62 -4.54 -4.69 13.57
N ILE A 63 -5.58 -4.84 12.74
CA ILE A 63 -5.55 -5.71 11.56
C ILE A 63 -4.52 -5.18 10.54
N LEU A 64 -4.49 -3.86 10.30
CA LEU A 64 -3.51 -3.27 9.38
C LEU A 64 -2.08 -3.43 9.89
N VAL A 65 -1.84 -3.21 11.19
CA VAL A 65 -0.52 -3.42 11.78
C VAL A 65 -0.05 -4.86 11.64
N VAL A 66 -0.95 -5.84 11.84
CA VAL A 66 -0.62 -7.26 11.64
C VAL A 66 -0.31 -7.56 10.18
N GLY A 67 -1.09 -7.02 9.24
CA GLY A 67 -0.85 -7.15 7.80
C GLY A 67 0.53 -6.58 7.41
N PHE A 68 0.85 -5.38 7.90
CA PHE A 68 2.12 -4.70 7.67
C PHE A 68 3.32 -5.49 8.23
N ILE A 69 3.21 -6.00 9.47
CA ILE A 69 4.26 -6.84 10.07
C ILE A 69 4.46 -8.13 9.27
N TYR A 70 3.39 -8.72 8.74
CA TYR A 70 3.48 -9.92 7.92
C TYR A 70 4.23 -9.65 6.61
N GLU A 71 3.93 -8.55 5.92
CA GLU A 71 4.63 -8.16 4.69
C GLU A 71 6.10 -7.80 4.95
N TRP A 72 6.37 -7.11 6.06
CA TRP A 72 7.74 -6.82 6.49
C TRP A 72 8.54 -8.11 6.69
N LYS A 73 7.99 -9.07 7.44
CA LYS A 73 8.64 -10.36 7.69
C LYS A 73 8.84 -11.20 6.43
N LYS A 74 8.00 -11.00 5.41
CA LYS A 74 8.12 -11.72 4.14
C LYS A 74 9.22 -11.14 3.23
N GLY A 75 9.90 -10.07 3.66
CA GLY A 75 10.98 -9.46 2.88
C GLY A 75 10.48 -8.74 1.62
N ALA A 76 9.18 -8.44 1.53
CA ALA A 76 8.61 -7.72 0.38
C ALA A 76 9.09 -6.25 0.30
N LEU A 77 9.64 -5.73 1.40
CA LEU A 77 10.07 -4.35 1.56
C LEU A 77 11.60 -4.14 1.63
N GLU A 78 12.40 -5.22 1.62
CA GLU A 78 13.85 -5.10 1.63
C GLU A 78 14.39 -4.86 0.21
N TRP A 79 15.18 -3.79 0.09
CA TRP A 79 15.85 -3.37 -1.13
C TRP A 79 17.33 -3.69 -0.99
N GLU A 80 17.80 -4.72 -1.71
CA GLU A 80 19.18 -4.77 -2.20
C GLU A 80 19.20 -4.27 -3.66
#